data_AF-A0A7X7IVJ4-F1
#
_entry.id   AF-A0A7X7IVJ4-F1
#
_cell.length_a   1.000
_cell.length_b   1.000
_cell.length_c   1.000
_cell.angle_alpha   90.00
_cell.angle_beta   90.00
_cell.angle_gamma   90.00
#
_symmetry.space_group_name_H-M   'P 1'
#
loop_
_entity.id
_entity.type
_entity.pdbx_description
1 polymer ?
#
loop_
_entity_poly.entity_id
_entity_poly.type
_entity_poly.pdbx_seq_one_letter_code
_entity_poly.pdbx_strand_id
1 'polypeptide(L)'
;MAIRSTKNRSPGRTLVAALFATGFLILPFAIGLARGLVWAERLYGRPEVLGMSAPAALFVMGFLAFAVLYAAFRIPTFLYVVAHEFTHVLFGLLAGARVSGWNVKPEKGSVRITHHGILVLLSPYFVPLYLLAVLAVFGALSLLGPMVGTLQGHAFAVLCGAAWGFHFCFTVNNFMQRQTDLEAYGFFFSFAFIVALNLLVLCLVQVALTRIGLHDMAAVCGDRIADTYLWFWDRFWSLGGY
;
A
#
# COMPACT_ATOMS: atom_id res chain seq x y z
N MET A 1 9.73 -6.77 13.99
CA MET A 1 8.51 -6.83 14.84
C MET A 1 8.17 -8.29 15.08
N ALA A 2 7.25 -8.64 15.99
CA ALA A 2 6.85 -10.03 16.15
C ALA A 2 5.39 -10.18 16.60
N ILE A 3 4.54 -10.70 15.71
CA ILE A 3 3.28 -11.31 16.11
C ILE A 3 3.58 -12.64 16.79
N ARG A 4 2.98 -12.86 17.95
CA ARG A 4 2.94 -14.19 18.59
C ARG A 4 1.50 -14.67 18.68
N SER A 5 1.24 -15.86 18.17
CA SER A 5 -0.04 -16.55 18.32
C SER A 5 0.09 -17.83 19.11
N THR A 6 -0.96 -18.15 19.86
CA THR A 6 -1.06 -19.35 20.68
C THR A 6 -1.75 -20.52 19.96
N LYS A 7 -2.35 -20.30 18.78
CA LYS A 7 -3.11 -21.33 18.04
C LYS A 7 -2.65 -21.56 16.60
N ASN A 8 -1.90 -20.64 16.00
CA ASN A 8 -1.49 -20.80 14.61
C ASN A 8 -0.41 -21.88 14.42
N ARG A 9 -0.58 -22.68 13.37
CA ARG A 9 0.45 -23.59 12.84
C ARG A 9 1.05 -22.98 11.57
N SER A 10 2.25 -23.41 11.19
CA SER A 10 2.82 -23.05 9.89
C SER A 10 1.93 -23.56 8.74
N PRO A 11 1.81 -22.82 7.63
CA PRO A 11 1.00 -23.27 6.50
C PRO A 11 1.61 -24.51 5.84
N GLY A 12 0.74 -25.41 5.37
CA GLY A 12 1.16 -26.60 4.64
C GLY A 12 1.77 -26.27 3.28
N ARG A 13 2.64 -27.15 2.77
CA ARG A 13 3.35 -26.96 1.49
C ARG A 13 2.42 -26.70 0.30
N THR A 14 1.28 -27.41 0.24
CA THR A 14 0.28 -27.24 -0.81
C THR A 14 -0.32 -25.84 -0.83
N LEU A 15 -0.61 -25.27 0.35
CA LEU A 15 -1.12 -23.90 0.46
C LEU A 15 -0.08 -22.88 -0.01
N VAL A 16 1.18 -23.05 0.42
CA VAL A 16 2.27 -22.15 -0.01
C VAL A 16 2.47 -22.22 -1.53
N ALA A 17 2.41 -23.41 -2.13
CA ALA A 17 2.51 -23.58 -3.57
C ALA A 17 1.33 -22.92 -4.32
N ALA A 18 0.11 -23.08 -3.81
CA ALA A 18 -1.06 -22.40 -4.38
C ALA A 18 -0.93 -20.88 -4.29
N LEU A 19 -0.50 -20.34 -3.15
CA LEU A 19 -0.28 -18.90 -2.97
C LEU A 19 0.83 -18.36 -3.89
N PHE A 20 1.89 -19.14 -4.12
CA PHE A 20 2.92 -18.79 -5.08
C PHE A 20 2.35 -18.63 -6.49
N ALA A 21 1.51 -19.56 -6.96
CA ALA A 21 0.79 -19.44 -8.23
C ALA A 21 -0.16 -18.23 -8.25
N THR A 22 -0.88 -17.98 -7.15
CA THR A 22 -1.70 -16.76 -7.00
C THR A 22 -0.85 -15.49 -7.12
N GLY A 23 0.38 -15.47 -6.59
CA GLY A 23 1.31 -14.36 -6.75
C GLY A 23 1.59 -14.02 -8.22
N PHE A 24 1.75 -15.04 -9.08
CA PHE A 24 1.90 -14.83 -10.53
C PHE A 24 0.66 -14.20 -11.17
N LEU A 25 -0.53 -14.59 -10.73
CA LEU A 25 -1.77 -13.99 -11.21
C LEU A 25 -1.95 -12.55 -10.73
N ILE A 26 -1.43 -12.19 -9.55
CA ILE A 26 -1.53 -10.84 -8.99
C ILE A 26 -0.60 -9.85 -9.73
N LEU A 27 0.53 -10.29 -10.27
CA LEU A 27 1.50 -9.38 -10.91
C LEU A 27 0.91 -8.59 -12.10
N PRO A 28 0.23 -9.20 -13.10
CA PRO A 28 -0.44 -8.46 -14.16
C PRO A 28 -1.50 -7.50 -13.65
N PHE A 29 -2.23 -7.87 -12.59
CA PHE A 29 -3.20 -6.99 -11.94
C PHE A 29 -2.52 -5.74 -11.33
N ALA A 30 -1.43 -5.93 -10.59
CA ALA A 30 -0.65 -4.82 -10.03
C ALA A 30 -0.08 -3.91 -11.12
N ILE A 31 0.49 -4.48 -12.19
CA ILE A 31 0.98 -3.70 -13.34
C ILE A 31 -0.17 -2.92 -13.99
N GLY A 32 -1.34 -3.54 -14.16
CA GLY A 32 -2.55 -2.89 -14.65
C GLY A 32 -2.99 -1.69 -13.81
N LEU A 33 -2.98 -1.82 -12.48
CA LEU A 33 -3.26 -0.71 -11.57
C LEU A 33 -2.25 0.44 -11.70
N ALA A 34 -0.95 0.13 -11.76
CA ALA A 34 0.09 1.13 -11.95
C ALA A 34 -0.08 1.89 -13.28
N ARG A 35 -0.40 1.16 -14.36
CA ARG A 35 -0.75 1.76 -15.66
C ARG A 35 -2.03 2.59 -15.56
N GLY A 36 -3.01 2.14 -14.77
CA GLY A 36 -4.26 2.85 -14.48
C GLY A 36 -4.01 4.22 -13.86
N LEU A 37 -3.19 4.31 -12.81
CA LEU A 37 -2.78 5.57 -12.18
C LEU A 37 -2.18 6.57 -13.18
N VAL A 38 -1.22 6.10 -13.98
CA VAL A 38 -0.54 6.94 -14.98
C VAL A 38 -1.52 7.39 -16.07
N TRP A 39 -2.42 6.50 -16.49
CA TRP A 39 -3.41 6.82 -17.53
C TRP A 39 -4.49 7.78 -17.02
N ALA A 40 -4.96 7.58 -15.79
CA ALA A 40 -5.87 8.49 -15.12
C ALA A 40 -5.27 9.89 -15.01
N GLU A 41 -3.98 9.99 -14.66
CA GLU A 41 -3.28 11.27 -14.59
C GLU A 41 -3.19 11.98 -15.94
N ARG A 42 -2.98 11.23 -17.02
CA ARG A 42 -2.93 11.81 -18.39
C ARG A 42 -4.28 12.25 -18.91
N LEU A 43 -5.36 11.54 -18.54
CA LEU A 43 -6.71 11.84 -19.01
C LEU A 43 -7.38 12.96 -18.19
N TYR A 44 -7.22 12.92 -16.87
CA TYR A 44 -7.95 13.78 -15.94
C TYR A 44 -7.06 14.84 -15.29
N GLY A 45 -5.73 14.64 -15.28
CA GLY A 45 -4.79 15.64 -14.83
C GLY A 45 -4.64 16.76 -15.87
N ARG A 46 -4.53 18.00 -15.39
CA ARG A 46 -4.10 19.13 -16.21
C ARG A 46 -2.60 19.31 -15.95
N PRO A 47 -1.72 19.00 -16.92
CA PRO A 47 -0.29 19.08 -16.68
C PRO A 47 0.12 20.54 -16.42
N GLU A 48 0.71 20.77 -15.25
CA GLU A 48 1.13 22.10 -14.77
C GLU A 48 2.60 22.08 -14.34
N VAL A 49 3.05 21.01 -13.67
CA VAL A 49 4.38 20.90 -13.09
C VAL A 49 5.03 19.60 -13.58
N LEU A 50 6.14 19.72 -14.34
CA LEU A 50 6.91 18.57 -14.86
C LEU A 50 6.08 17.56 -15.68
N GLY A 51 5.01 18.03 -16.35
CA GLY A 51 4.11 17.17 -17.12
C GLY A 51 3.08 16.40 -16.29
N MET A 52 2.97 16.70 -15.00
CA MET A 52 1.95 16.17 -14.08
C MET A 52 1.00 17.30 -13.64
N SER A 53 -0.19 16.94 -13.16
CA SER A 53 -1.04 17.87 -12.43
C SER A 53 -0.37 18.34 -11.15
N ALA A 54 -0.75 19.53 -10.69
CA ALA A 54 -0.20 20.09 -9.45
C ALA A 54 -0.33 19.12 -8.25
N PRO A 55 -1.49 18.48 -7.97
CA PRO A 55 -1.61 17.51 -6.88
C PRO A 55 -0.64 16.32 -7.02
N ALA A 56 -0.49 15.76 -8.22
CA ALA A 56 0.41 14.63 -8.46
C ALA A 56 1.88 15.03 -8.28
N ALA A 57 2.31 16.16 -8.86
CA ALA A 57 3.67 16.68 -8.68
C ALA A 57 3.99 16.97 -7.20
N LEU A 58 3.06 17.60 -6.47
CA LEU A 58 3.23 17.90 -5.05
C LEU A 58 3.29 16.65 -4.17
N PHE A 59 2.47 15.64 -4.48
CA PHE A 59 2.55 14.33 -3.85
C PHE A 59 3.93 13.68 -4.09
N VAL A 60 4.41 13.69 -5.34
CA VAL A 60 5.75 13.16 -5.68
C VAL A 60 6.85 13.93 -4.94
N MET A 61 6.77 15.25 -4.86
CA MET A 61 7.73 16.06 -4.12
C MET A 61 7.72 15.72 -2.62
N GLY A 62 6.55 15.56 -2.00
CA GLY A 62 6.45 15.13 -0.60
C GLY A 62 7.05 13.74 -0.37
N PHE A 63 6.77 12.80 -1.27
CA PHE A 63 7.34 11.45 -1.25
C PHE A 63 8.87 11.48 -1.33
N LEU A 64 9.42 12.19 -2.32
CA LEU A 64 10.86 12.30 -2.53
C LEU A 64 11.54 13.01 -1.37
N ALA A 65 10.94 14.09 -0.85
CA ALA A 65 11.47 14.79 0.32
C ALA A 65 11.60 13.83 1.52
N PHE A 66 10.57 13.05 1.82
CA PHE A 66 10.66 12.06 2.89
C PHE A 66 11.69 10.96 2.58
N ALA A 67 11.73 10.43 1.36
CA ALA A 67 12.67 9.39 0.99
C ALA A 67 14.13 9.85 1.11
N VAL A 68 14.42 11.09 0.72
CA VAL A 68 15.74 11.72 0.93
C VAL A 68 16.06 11.87 2.41
N LEU A 69 15.11 12.34 3.23
CA LEU A 69 15.31 12.41 4.68
C LEU A 69 15.57 11.03 5.29
N TYR A 70 14.85 10.01 4.84
CA TYR A 70 15.04 8.62 5.29
C TYR A 70 16.41 8.07 4.94
N ALA A 71 16.91 8.36 3.74
CA ALA A 71 18.23 7.93 3.29
C ALA A 71 19.37 8.72 3.97
N ALA A 72 19.18 10.02 4.20
CA ALA A 72 20.20 10.91 4.75
C ALA A 72 20.33 10.84 6.28
N PHE A 73 19.25 10.49 7.00
CA PHE A 73 19.20 10.55 8.46
C PHE A 73 18.72 9.23 9.08
N ARG A 74 19.13 8.98 10.34
CA ARG A 74 18.56 7.90 11.15
C ARG A 74 17.18 8.29 11.66
N ILE A 75 16.15 8.00 10.88
CA ILE A 75 14.76 8.30 11.25
C ILE A 75 14.34 7.44 12.46
N PRO A 76 13.84 8.06 13.55
CA PRO A 76 13.29 7.32 14.68
C PRO A 76 12.17 6.38 14.25
N THR A 77 12.27 5.11 14.61
CA THR A 77 11.34 4.06 14.13
C THR A 77 10.08 3.93 14.98
N PHE A 78 9.97 4.68 16.09
CA PHE A 78 8.87 4.57 17.05
C PHE A 78 7.49 4.72 16.42
N LEU A 79 7.26 5.78 15.64
CA LEU A 79 5.98 5.98 14.93
C LEU A 79 5.67 4.81 14.00
N TYR A 80 6.70 4.28 13.34
CA TYR A 80 6.54 3.14 12.46
C TYR A 80 6.15 1.88 13.26
N VAL A 81 6.80 1.62 14.39
CA VAL A 81 6.46 0.51 15.29
C VAL A 81 5.03 0.65 15.83
N VAL A 82 4.62 1.85 16.24
CA VAL A 82 3.24 2.12 16.70
C VAL A 82 2.24 1.76 15.61
N ALA A 83 2.41 2.31 14.41
CA ALA A 83 1.51 2.04 13.29
C ALA A 83 1.48 0.55 12.98
N HIS A 84 2.65 -0.10 12.93
CA HIS A 84 2.77 -1.50 12.58
C HIS A 84 2.02 -2.43 13.54
N GLU A 85 2.28 -2.33 14.83
CA GLU A 85 1.63 -3.17 15.82
C GLU A 85 0.14 -2.84 15.96
N PHE A 86 -0.24 -1.56 15.83
CA PHE A 86 -1.64 -1.15 15.88
C PHE A 86 -2.44 -1.73 14.70
N THR A 87 -1.89 -1.74 13.49
CA THR A 87 -2.58 -2.31 12.32
C THR A 87 -2.77 -3.83 12.46
N HIS A 88 -1.82 -4.55 13.07
CA HIS A 88 -2.02 -5.95 13.42
C HIS A 88 -3.16 -6.15 14.42
N VAL A 89 -3.22 -5.33 15.47
CA VAL A 89 -4.31 -5.35 16.45
C VAL A 89 -5.65 -5.13 15.76
N LEU A 90 -5.76 -4.10 14.92
CA LEU A 90 -6.99 -3.77 14.21
C LEU A 90 -7.46 -4.93 13.33
N PHE A 91 -6.58 -5.46 12.48
CA PHE A 91 -6.95 -6.56 11.58
C PHE A 91 -7.20 -7.87 12.33
N GLY A 92 -6.48 -8.11 13.43
CA GLY A 92 -6.74 -9.24 14.32
C GLY A 92 -8.14 -9.17 14.91
N LEU A 93 -8.56 -8.01 15.42
CA LEU A 93 -9.92 -7.80 15.93
C LEU A 93 -10.99 -7.98 14.84
N LEU A 94 -10.77 -7.42 13.64
CA LEU A 94 -11.67 -7.59 12.49
C LEU A 94 -11.78 -9.05 12.04
N ALA A 95 -10.71 -9.84 12.20
CA ALA A 95 -10.70 -11.28 11.94
C ALA A 95 -11.30 -12.11 13.09
N GLY A 96 -11.82 -11.48 14.15
CA GLY A 96 -12.40 -12.17 15.31
C GLY A 96 -11.36 -12.71 16.31
N ALA A 97 -10.08 -12.33 16.19
CA ALA A 97 -9.05 -12.71 17.14
C ALA A 97 -9.13 -11.86 18.42
N ARG A 98 -8.87 -12.48 19.57
CA ARG A 98 -8.69 -11.76 20.84
C ARG A 98 -7.25 -11.28 20.97
N VAL A 99 -7.09 -10.04 21.42
CA VAL A 99 -5.79 -9.41 21.71
C VAL A 99 -5.53 -9.52 23.21
N SER A 100 -4.41 -10.13 23.59
CA SER A 100 -4.04 -10.43 24.98
C SER A 100 -2.78 -9.70 25.45
N GLY A 101 -2.19 -8.88 24.58
CA GLY A 101 -1.03 -8.07 24.90
C GLY A 101 -0.57 -7.26 23.71
N TRP A 102 -0.23 -6.01 23.96
CA TRP A 102 0.35 -5.09 23.00
C TRP A 102 1.47 -4.33 23.72
N ASN A 103 2.67 -4.38 23.16
CA ASN A 103 3.83 -3.68 23.70
C ASN A 103 4.55 -2.97 22.56
N VAL A 104 4.78 -1.68 22.75
CA VAL A 104 5.51 -0.82 21.80
C VAL A 104 6.67 -0.19 22.54
N LYS A 105 7.87 -0.38 22.01
CA LYS A 105 9.10 0.30 22.39
C LYS A 105 9.65 1.04 21.17
N PRO A 106 10.55 2.03 21.35
CA PRO A 106 11.08 2.86 20.25
C PRO A 106 11.56 2.09 19.03
N GLU A 107 12.14 0.90 19.20
CA GLU A 107 12.74 0.11 18.11
C GLU A 107 12.09 -1.27 17.92
N LYS A 108 11.20 -1.67 18.82
CA LYS A 108 10.64 -3.03 18.86
C LYS A 108 9.20 -3.01 19.32
N GLY A 109 8.37 -3.77 18.65
CA GLY A 109 6.98 -4.00 19.01
C GLY A 109 6.68 -5.49 19.09
N SER A 110 5.59 -5.81 19.79
CA SER A 110 4.99 -7.14 19.73
C SER A 110 3.50 -7.08 20.06
N VAL A 111 2.73 -7.92 19.37
CA VAL A 111 1.32 -8.15 19.64
C VAL A 111 1.09 -9.64 19.90
N ARG A 112 0.32 -9.95 20.94
CA ARG A 112 -0.16 -11.29 21.24
C ARG A 112 -1.63 -11.43 20.87
N ILE A 113 -1.92 -12.20 19.82
CA ILE A 113 -3.26 -12.48 19.33
C ILE A 113 -3.54 -13.98 19.32
N THR A 114 -4.81 -14.36 19.52
CA THR A 114 -5.18 -15.79 19.55
C THR A 114 -4.88 -16.54 18.26
N HIS A 115 -5.15 -15.93 17.09
CA HIS A 115 -4.92 -16.51 15.77
C HIS A 115 -4.68 -15.37 14.76
N HIS A 116 -4.09 -15.69 13.61
CA HIS A 116 -3.88 -14.74 12.51
C HIS A 116 -4.03 -15.41 11.15
N GLY A 117 -4.34 -14.62 10.13
CA GLY A 117 -4.31 -15.02 8.73
C GLY A 117 -3.39 -14.12 7.90
N ILE A 118 -3.40 -14.31 6.58
CA ILE A 118 -2.62 -13.50 5.63
C ILE A 118 -2.88 -12.01 5.82
N LEU A 119 -4.15 -11.59 5.90
CA LEU A 119 -4.50 -10.17 6.04
C LEU A 119 -3.97 -9.58 7.35
N VAL A 120 -4.02 -10.32 8.45
CA VAL A 120 -3.52 -9.84 9.75
C VAL A 120 -2.00 -9.69 9.72
N LEU A 121 -1.27 -10.66 9.15
CA LEU A 121 0.19 -10.60 9.06
C LEU A 121 0.67 -9.52 8.09
N LEU A 122 -0.01 -9.35 6.95
CA LEU A 122 0.46 -8.42 5.93
C LEU A 122 -0.11 -7.01 6.10
N SER A 123 -1.06 -6.78 7.00
CA SER A 123 -1.75 -5.49 7.14
C SER A 123 -0.84 -4.28 7.34
N PRO A 124 0.23 -4.33 8.15
CA PRO A 124 1.09 -3.15 8.32
C PRO A 124 1.84 -2.73 7.06
N TYR A 125 1.97 -3.66 6.11
CA TYR A 125 2.76 -3.47 4.89
C TYR A 125 1.91 -2.92 3.75
N PHE A 126 0.58 -3.02 3.82
CA PHE A 126 -0.34 -2.46 2.82
C PHE A 126 -1.30 -1.39 3.35
N VAL A 127 -1.35 -1.18 4.66
CA VAL A 127 -2.15 -0.12 5.29
C VAL A 127 -1.22 1.03 5.68
N PRO A 128 -1.14 2.10 4.89
CA PRO A 128 -0.35 3.28 5.24
C PRO A 128 -1.12 4.12 6.27
N LEU A 129 -1.14 3.68 7.54
CA LEU A 129 -2.00 4.25 8.59
C LEU A 129 -1.95 5.79 8.66
N TYR A 130 -0.76 6.39 8.62
CA TYR A 130 -0.61 7.84 8.69
C TYR A 130 -1.08 8.56 7.42
N LEU A 131 -0.94 7.95 6.24
CA LEU A 131 -1.55 8.48 5.01
C LEU A 131 -3.07 8.48 5.11
N LEU A 132 -3.66 7.38 5.60
CA LEU A 132 -5.11 7.29 5.81
C LEU A 132 -5.59 8.31 6.83
N ALA A 133 -4.82 8.59 7.88
CA ALA A 133 -5.13 9.65 8.83
C ALA A 133 -5.11 11.04 8.18
N VAL A 134 -4.09 11.34 7.35
CA VAL A 134 -4.02 12.60 6.59
C VAL A 134 -5.22 12.74 5.64
N LEU A 135 -5.57 11.66 4.91
CA LEU A 135 -6.73 11.64 4.03
C LEU A 135 -8.06 11.79 4.79
N ALA A 136 -8.19 11.21 5.98
CA ALA A 136 -9.39 11.36 6.80
C ALA A 136 -9.57 12.82 7.23
N VAL A 137 -8.49 13.51 7.62
CA VAL A 137 -8.54 14.95 7.93
C VAL A 137 -8.85 15.76 6.68
N PHE A 138 -8.22 15.45 5.55
CA PHE A 138 -8.53 16.11 4.26
C PHE A 138 -10.02 15.96 3.88
N GLY A 139 -10.57 14.75 4.01
CA GLY A 139 -11.97 14.46 3.74
C GLY A 139 -12.90 15.23 4.68
N ALA A 140 -12.61 15.26 5.98
CA ALA A 140 -13.39 16.02 6.96
C ALA A 140 -13.40 17.53 6.66
N LEU A 141 -12.24 18.09 6.29
CA LEU A 141 -12.15 19.51 5.89
C LEU A 141 -12.86 19.79 4.56
N SER A 142 -12.89 18.81 3.65
CA SER A 142 -13.62 18.92 2.38
C SER A 142 -15.13 19.01 2.57
N LEU A 143 -15.67 18.57 3.71
CA LEU A 143 -17.08 18.77 4.07
C LEU A 143 -17.40 20.22 4.43
N LEU A 144 -16.39 21.01 4.81
CA LEU A 144 -16.54 22.42 5.18
C LEU A 144 -16.34 23.37 4.00
N GLY A 145 -15.77 22.88 2.89
CA GLY A 145 -15.53 23.65 1.69
C GLY A 145 -14.62 22.93 0.69
N PRO A 146 -14.53 23.41 -0.57
CA PRO A 146 -13.73 22.75 -1.60
C PRO A 146 -12.23 22.76 -1.23
N MET A 147 -11.62 21.59 -1.13
CA MET A 147 -10.18 21.45 -0.91
C MET A 147 -9.42 21.16 -2.22
N VAL A 148 -10.00 20.43 -3.16
CA VAL A 148 -9.33 20.08 -4.42
C VAL A 148 -9.05 21.34 -5.25
N GLY A 149 -7.78 21.55 -5.59
CA GLY A 149 -7.32 22.70 -6.36
C GLY A 149 -7.09 23.99 -5.55
N THR A 150 -7.23 23.95 -4.22
CA THR A 150 -6.88 25.09 -3.34
C THR A 150 -5.47 24.98 -2.80
N LEU A 151 -4.93 26.06 -2.23
CA LEU A 151 -3.62 26.04 -1.55
C LEU A 151 -3.57 25.00 -0.42
N GLN A 152 -4.67 24.88 0.34
CA GLN A 152 -4.80 23.89 1.40
C GLN A 152 -4.76 22.47 0.82
N GLY A 153 -5.49 22.20 -0.27
CA GLY A 153 -5.44 20.89 -0.93
C GLY A 153 -4.05 20.54 -1.46
N HIS A 154 -3.33 21.52 -2.00
CA HIS A 154 -1.94 21.36 -2.42
C HIS A 154 -1.00 21.03 -1.25
N ALA A 155 -1.19 21.67 -0.08
CA ALA A 155 -0.45 21.32 1.13
C ALA A 155 -0.75 19.87 1.57
N PHE A 156 -2.01 19.44 1.51
CA PHE A 156 -2.39 18.06 1.78
C PHE A 156 -1.79 17.06 0.78
N ALA A 157 -1.64 17.42 -0.50
CA ALA A 157 -0.96 16.58 -1.47
C ALA A 157 0.51 16.32 -1.08
N VAL A 158 1.24 17.35 -0.65
CA VAL A 158 2.62 17.20 -0.12
C VAL A 158 2.64 16.32 1.13
N LEU A 159 1.72 16.54 2.08
CA LEU A 159 1.62 15.74 3.30
C LEU A 159 1.29 14.27 3.01
N CYS A 160 0.38 14.01 2.06
CA CYS A 160 0.07 12.65 1.61
C CYS A 160 1.30 12.00 0.97
N GLY A 161 2.03 12.74 0.14
CA GLY A 161 3.30 12.31 -0.42
C GLY A 161 4.31 11.89 0.65
N ALA A 162 4.51 12.76 1.65
CA ALA A 162 5.44 12.49 2.75
C ALA A 162 5.00 11.31 3.63
N ALA A 163 3.70 11.21 3.95
CA ALA A 163 3.14 10.08 4.70
C ALA A 163 3.24 8.76 3.93
N TRP A 164 3.07 8.80 2.60
CA TRP A 164 3.33 7.66 1.74
C TRP A 164 4.82 7.30 1.69
N GLY A 165 5.70 8.29 1.58
CA GLY A 165 7.15 8.10 1.64
C GLY A 165 7.58 7.42 2.94
N PHE A 166 7.00 7.84 4.07
CA PHE A 166 7.16 7.18 5.36
C PHE A 166 6.79 5.71 5.30
N HIS A 167 5.57 5.40 4.86
CA HIS A 167 5.11 4.02 4.76
C HIS A 167 5.99 3.20 3.81
N PHE A 168 6.25 3.71 2.61
CA PHE A 168 7.03 3.06 1.57
C PHE A 168 8.45 2.71 2.02
N CYS A 169 9.19 3.67 2.58
CA CYS A 169 10.58 3.45 2.98
C CYS A 169 10.70 2.36 4.06
N PHE A 170 9.83 2.40 5.08
CA PHE A 170 9.81 1.37 6.10
C PHE A 170 9.36 0.01 5.55
N THR A 171 8.35 -0.03 4.68
CA THR A 171 7.92 -1.27 4.01
C THR A 171 9.04 -1.89 3.19
N VAL A 172 9.78 -1.11 2.39
CA VAL A 172 10.95 -1.57 1.63
C VAL A 172 12.04 -2.09 2.56
N ASN A 173 12.34 -1.37 3.64
CA ASN A 173 13.32 -1.84 4.63
C ASN A 173 12.91 -3.19 5.24
N ASN A 174 11.63 -3.43 5.52
CA ASN A 174 11.19 -4.75 6.01
C ASN A 174 11.32 -5.86 4.98
N PHE A 175 11.06 -5.57 3.71
CA PHE A 175 11.29 -6.54 2.62
C PHE A 175 12.77 -6.91 2.55
N MET A 176 13.68 -5.92 2.62
CA MET A 176 15.13 -6.15 2.66
C MET A 176 15.55 -6.99 3.87
N GLN A 177 14.91 -6.76 5.03
CA GLN A 177 15.16 -7.51 6.26
C GLN A 177 14.44 -8.87 6.32
N ARG A 178 13.61 -9.20 5.32
CA ARG A 178 12.82 -10.44 5.26
C ARG A 178 12.08 -10.73 6.57
N GLN A 179 11.32 -9.74 7.06
CA GLN A 179 10.52 -9.89 8.29
C GLN A 179 9.68 -11.17 8.26
N THR A 180 9.54 -11.84 9.40
CA THR A 180 8.89 -13.16 9.51
C THR A 180 7.44 -13.16 9.01
N ASP A 181 6.74 -12.02 9.13
CA ASP A 181 5.36 -11.90 8.66
C ASP A 181 5.26 -12.04 7.13
N LEU A 182 6.26 -11.52 6.40
CA LEU A 182 6.35 -11.58 4.94
C LEU A 182 6.63 -13.01 4.45
N GLU A 183 7.38 -13.78 5.23
CA GLU A 183 7.77 -15.15 4.88
C GLU A 183 6.70 -16.19 5.24
N ALA A 184 5.84 -15.88 6.21
CA ALA A 184 4.91 -16.84 6.81
C ALA A 184 4.06 -17.61 5.80
N TYR A 185 3.61 -16.95 4.72
CA TYR A 185 2.77 -17.56 3.67
C TYR A 185 3.47 -17.60 2.29
N GLY A 186 4.78 -17.34 2.24
CA GLY A 186 5.58 -17.28 1.02
C GLY A 186 5.89 -15.84 0.60
N PHE A 187 7.18 -15.51 0.57
CA PHE A 187 7.68 -14.15 0.35
C PHE A 187 7.22 -13.54 -0.99
N PHE A 188 7.22 -14.32 -2.07
CA PHE A 188 6.80 -13.85 -3.40
C PHE A 188 5.31 -13.47 -3.45
N PHE A 189 4.46 -14.31 -2.87
CA PHE A 189 3.03 -14.00 -2.76
C PHE A 189 2.82 -12.73 -1.92
N SER A 190 3.45 -12.63 -0.75
CA SER A 190 3.37 -11.45 0.10
C SER A 190 3.79 -10.18 -0.64
N PHE A 191 4.89 -10.23 -1.40
CA PHE A 191 5.34 -9.12 -2.23
C PHE A 191 4.28 -8.68 -3.25
N ALA A 192 3.81 -9.61 -4.09
CA ALA A 192 2.81 -9.29 -5.13
C ALA A 192 1.52 -8.74 -4.51
N PHE A 193 1.04 -9.36 -3.43
CA PHE A 193 -0.17 -8.96 -2.72
C PHE A 193 -0.05 -7.56 -2.11
N ILE A 194 1.06 -7.29 -1.41
CA ILE A 194 1.33 -5.98 -0.79
C ILE A 194 1.44 -4.89 -1.86
N VAL A 195 2.14 -5.15 -2.97
CA VAL A 195 2.26 -4.18 -4.08
C VAL A 195 0.89 -3.85 -4.67
N ALA A 196 0.07 -4.87 -4.96
CA ALA A 196 -1.27 -4.67 -5.51
C ALA A 196 -2.17 -3.82 -4.59
N LEU A 197 -2.20 -4.12 -3.29
CA LEU A 197 -3.00 -3.36 -2.32
C LEU A 197 -2.50 -1.93 -2.14
N ASN A 198 -1.18 -1.73 -2.13
CA ASN A 198 -0.59 -0.38 -2.08
C ASN A 198 -0.94 0.45 -3.32
N LEU A 199 -0.97 -0.16 -4.50
CA LEU A 199 -1.42 0.52 -5.72
C LEU A 199 -2.91 0.87 -5.69
N LEU A 200 -3.77 0.00 -5.13
CA LEU A 200 -5.17 0.34 -4.89
C LEU A 200 -5.32 1.54 -3.96
N VAL A 201 -4.52 1.61 -2.89
CA VAL A 201 -4.50 2.77 -2.00
C VAL A 201 -4.08 4.04 -2.75
N LEU A 202 -3.06 3.96 -3.61
CA LEU A 202 -2.66 5.10 -4.44
C LEU A 202 -3.76 5.52 -5.44
N CYS A 203 -4.55 4.58 -5.98
CA CYS A 203 -5.72 4.94 -6.81
C CYS A 203 -6.73 5.75 -6.01
N LEU A 204 -7.00 5.35 -4.76
CA LEU A 204 -7.89 6.09 -3.86
C LEU A 204 -7.32 7.45 -3.46
N VAL A 205 -6.00 7.56 -3.27
CA VAL A 205 -5.33 8.85 -3.03
C VAL A 205 -5.54 9.79 -4.22
N GLN A 206 -5.35 9.29 -5.44
CA GLN A 206 -5.56 10.10 -6.65
C GLN A 206 -7.02 10.52 -6.80
N VAL A 207 -7.98 9.63 -6.51
CA VAL A 207 -9.42 9.99 -6.44
C VAL A 207 -9.68 11.08 -5.41
N ALA A 208 -9.06 11.00 -4.23
CA ALA A 208 -9.27 11.98 -3.16
C ALA A 208 -8.66 13.36 -3.48
N LEU A 209 -7.44 13.39 -4.05
CA LEU A 209 -6.68 14.63 -4.25
C LEU A 209 -6.96 15.32 -5.59
N THR A 210 -7.62 14.64 -6.53
CA THR A 210 -7.90 15.16 -7.88
C THR A 210 -9.40 15.19 -8.13
N ARG A 211 -9.80 15.48 -9.38
CA ARG A 211 -11.20 15.56 -9.79
C ARG A 211 -11.73 14.25 -10.37
N ILE A 212 -10.90 13.21 -10.51
CA ILE A 212 -11.37 11.93 -11.04
C ILE A 212 -12.31 11.25 -10.04
N GLY A 213 -13.48 10.81 -10.52
CA GLY A 213 -14.42 10.04 -9.70
C GLY A 213 -13.98 8.59 -9.51
N LEU A 214 -14.51 7.93 -8.48
CA LEU A 214 -14.22 6.52 -8.20
C LEU A 214 -14.61 5.60 -9.37
N HIS A 215 -15.75 5.87 -10.02
CA HIS A 215 -16.21 5.12 -11.20
C HIS A 215 -15.20 5.20 -12.34
N ASP A 216 -14.75 6.41 -12.66
CA ASP A 216 -13.82 6.64 -13.77
C ASP A 216 -12.44 6.04 -13.48
N MET A 217 -11.97 6.16 -12.23
CA MET A 217 -10.76 5.48 -11.79
C MET A 217 -10.89 3.95 -11.94
N ALA A 218 -12.02 3.38 -11.54
CA ALA A 218 -12.28 1.95 -11.67
C ALA A 218 -12.35 1.52 -13.15
N ALA A 219 -12.97 2.31 -14.02
CA ALA A 219 -13.03 2.04 -15.46
C ALA A 219 -11.64 2.07 -16.09
N VAL A 220 -10.85 3.12 -15.85
CA VAL A 220 -9.48 3.24 -16.37
C VAL A 220 -8.60 2.10 -15.86
N CYS A 221 -8.68 1.77 -14.56
CA CYS A 221 -7.94 0.63 -14.01
C CYS A 221 -8.40 -0.69 -14.62
N GLY A 222 -9.70 -0.91 -14.77
CA GLY A 222 -10.28 -2.11 -15.38
C GLY A 222 -9.76 -2.34 -16.80
N ASP A 223 -9.80 -1.30 -17.63
CA ASP A 223 -9.29 -1.35 -19.00
C ASP A 223 -7.79 -1.67 -19.04
N ARG A 224 -6.99 -1.04 -18.17
CA ARG A 224 -5.54 -1.29 -18.09
C ARG A 224 -5.22 -2.67 -17.52
N ILE A 225 -6.00 -3.18 -16.58
CA ILE A 225 -5.86 -4.54 -16.04
C ILE A 225 -6.16 -5.57 -17.13
N ALA A 226 -7.30 -5.43 -17.82
CA ALA A 226 -7.69 -6.34 -18.90
C ALA A 226 -6.63 -6.38 -20.01
N ASP A 227 -6.19 -5.22 -20.48
CA ASP A 227 -5.12 -5.12 -21.48
C ASP A 227 -3.80 -5.74 -20.99
N THR A 228 -3.44 -5.56 -19.72
CA THR A 228 -2.23 -6.16 -19.14
C THR A 228 -2.33 -7.68 -19.07
N TYR A 229 -3.49 -8.24 -18.72
CA TYR A 229 -3.69 -9.69 -18.74
C TYR A 229 -3.64 -10.27 -20.14
N LEU A 230 -4.26 -9.63 -21.12
CA LEU A 230 -4.21 -10.06 -22.52
C LEU A 230 -2.77 -10.09 -23.02
N TRP A 231 -2.01 -9.01 -22.80
CA TRP A 231 -0.60 -8.95 -23.16
C TRP A 231 0.23 -10.00 -22.42
N PHE A 232 0.00 -10.19 -21.12
CA PHE A 232 0.75 -11.15 -20.32
C PHE A 232 0.56 -12.58 -20.82
N TRP A 233 -0.69 -12.98 -21.10
CA TRP A 233 -0.98 -14.33 -21.56
C TRP A 233 -0.53 -14.56 -23.00
N ASP A 234 -0.73 -13.59 -23.90
CA ASP A 234 -0.18 -13.66 -25.26
C ASP A 234 1.33 -13.94 -25.25
N ARG A 235 2.08 -13.21 -24.42
CA ARG A 235 3.52 -13.43 -24.27
C ARG A 235 3.85 -14.76 -23.63
N PHE A 236 3.14 -15.16 -22.57
CA PHE A 236 3.36 -16.43 -21.90
C PHE A 236 3.24 -17.62 -22.86
N TRP A 237 2.20 -17.64 -23.71
CA TRP A 237 2.00 -18.69 -24.70
C TRP A 237 3.02 -18.63 -25.83
N SER A 238 3.38 -17.42 -26.29
CA SER A 238 4.40 -17.24 -27.34
C SER A 238 5.79 -17.78 -26.96
N LEU A 239 6.13 -17.78 -25.66
CA LEU A 239 7.39 -18.35 -25.16
C LEU A 239 7.38 -19.89 -25.14
N GLY A 240 6.19 -20.51 -25.15
CA GLY A 240 6.00 -21.95 -25.18
C GLY A 240 6.11 -22.57 -26.57
N GLY A 241 6.21 -21.78 -27.64
CA GLY A 241 6.29 -22.27 -29.01
C GLY A 241 5.01 -22.92 -29.54
N TYR A 242 3.84 -22.55 -28.98
CA TYR A 242 2.52 -22.91 -29.48
C TYR A 242 1.85 -21.73 -30.17
#